data_AF-A0A538BYG3-F1
#
_entry.id   AF-A0A538BYG3-F1
#
_cell.length_a   1.000
_cell.length_b   1.000
_cell.length_c   1.000
_cell.angle_alpha   90.00
_cell.angle_beta   90.00
_cell.angle_gamma   90.00
#
_symmetry.space_group_name_H-M   'P 1'
#
loop_
_entity.id
_entity.type
_entity.pdbx_description
1 polymer ?
#
loop_
_entity_poly.entity_id
_entity_poly.type
_entity_poly.pdbx_seq_one_letter_code
_entity_poly.pdbx_strand_id
1 'polypeptide(L)'
;MTGATVYAGMTVASTIVLGRVTDRVIVPAFNQGVTAGTVLWGSVAILAVGVIKAGGIITRRYFAGMTGSRMRATLTNRVVDRYQRLSLAYHRSRPTGELMAHAEADVTAAIEVIHPLPWSLAVILLVLFATIALVLTDPFLALIGVTVLPGLAVVNRYYTRKVEEPATRAQERIGNVSSVAHESIDGALMVKTLGRERAEVAR
;
A
#
# COMPACT_ATOMS: atom_id res chain seq x y z
N MET A 1 3.91 11.61 11.06
CA MET A 1 5.20 11.04 11.50
C MET A 1 5.11 10.40 12.87
N THR A 2 4.54 11.06 13.88
CA THR A 2 4.37 10.56 15.26
C THR A 2 3.82 9.12 15.36
N GLY A 3 2.68 8.82 14.74
CA GLY A 3 2.10 7.46 14.77
C GLY A 3 2.99 6.39 14.13
N ALA A 4 3.76 6.74 13.10
CA ALA A 4 4.70 5.82 12.44
C ALA A 4 5.90 5.51 13.36
N THR A 5 6.44 6.53 14.04
CA THR A 5 7.52 6.37 15.02
C THR A 5 7.09 5.51 16.20
N VAL A 6 5.89 5.76 16.76
CA VAL A 6 5.34 4.95 17.86
C VAL A 6 5.16 3.50 17.43
N TYR A 7 4.57 3.26 16.25
CA TYR A 7 4.42 1.91 15.72
C TYR A 7 5.76 1.20 15.57
N ALA A 8 6.75 1.84 14.94
CA ALA A 8 8.06 1.25 14.70
C ALA A 8 8.77 0.93 16.02
N GLY A 9 8.82 1.90 16.93
CA GLY A 9 9.45 1.75 18.24
C GLY A 9 8.79 0.66 19.08
N MET A 10 7.45 0.63 19.14
CA MET A 10 6.74 -0.40 19.90
C MET A 10 6.81 -1.78 19.27
N THR A 11 6.99 -1.87 17.94
CA THR A 11 7.21 -3.16 17.28
C THR A 11 8.54 -3.76 17.72
N VAL A 12 9.62 -2.98 17.74
CA VAL A 12 10.93 -3.43 18.25
C VAL A 12 10.86 -3.69 19.76
N ALA A 13 10.22 -2.79 20.52
CA ALA A 13 10.04 -2.96 21.96
C ALA A 13 9.28 -4.25 22.29
N SER A 14 8.29 -4.65 21.47
CA SER A 14 7.53 -5.89 21.70
C SER A 14 8.43 -7.14 21.63
N THR A 15 9.36 -7.18 20.68
CA THR A 15 10.34 -8.28 20.58
C THR A 15 11.30 -8.27 21.77
N ILE A 16 11.78 -7.11 22.18
CA ILE A 16 12.70 -6.98 23.33
C ILE A 16 12.00 -7.38 24.63
N VAL A 17 10.77 -6.91 24.84
CA VAL A 17 9.97 -7.26 26.04
C VAL A 17 9.66 -8.74 26.05
N LEU A 18 9.31 -9.34 24.90
CA LEU A 18 9.09 -10.77 24.80
C LEU A 18 10.35 -11.57 25.16
N GLY A 19 11.53 -11.17 24.68
CA GLY A 19 12.80 -11.77 25.07
C GLY A 19 13.03 -11.69 26.59
N ARG A 20 12.86 -10.50 27.18
CA ARG A 20 13.02 -10.32 28.63
C ARG A 20 12.01 -11.09 29.47
N VAL A 21 10.76 -11.19 29.02
CA VAL A 21 9.73 -12.01 29.70
C VAL A 21 10.08 -13.48 29.59
N THR A 22 10.61 -13.93 28.45
CA THR A 22 11.08 -15.30 28.28
C THR A 22 12.20 -15.62 29.28
N ASP A 23 13.24 -14.77 29.34
CA ASP A 23 14.41 -15.00 30.18
C ASP A 23 14.11 -14.88 31.69
N ARG A 24 13.21 -13.98 32.08
CA ARG A 24 12.93 -13.68 33.51
C ARG A 24 11.71 -14.34 34.08
N VAL A 25 10.75 -14.75 33.24
CA VAL A 25 9.49 -15.34 33.69
C VAL A 25 9.41 -16.78 33.23
N ILE A 26 9.53 -17.02 31.92
CA ILE A 26 9.25 -18.35 31.34
C ILE A 26 10.34 -19.35 31.74
N VAL A 27 11.62 -19.05 31.49
CA VAL A 27 12.73 -19.97 31.79
C VAL A 27 12.84 -20.29 33.29
N PRO A 28 12.75 -19.30 34.21
CA PRO A 28 12.76 -19.58 35.65
C PRO A 28 11.52 -20.34 36.14
N ALA A 29 10.35 -20.15 35.50
CA ALA A 29 9.13 -20.87 35.87
C ALA A 29 9.29 -22.39 35.78
N PHE A 30 9.95 -22.86 34.72
CA PHE A 30 10.18 -24.28 34.51
C PHE A 30 11.27 -24.86 35.41
N ASN A 31 12.29 -24.07 35.75
CA ASN A 31 13.45 -24.57 36.47
C ASN A 31 13.32 -24.49 38.00
N GLN A 32 12.78 -23.38 38.51
CA GLN A 32 12.89 -23.01 39.94
C GLN A 32 11.56 -22.54 40.54
N GLY A 33 10.52 -22.36 39.71
CA GLY A 33 9.28 -21.68 40.07
C GLY A 33 9.45 -20.16 40.10
N VAL A 34 8.35 -19.42 39.86
CA VAL A 34 8.34 -17.94 39.89
C VAL A 34 7.23 -17.43 40.78
N THR A 35 7.48 -16.29 41.42
CA THR A 35 6.46 -15.56 42.14
C THR A 35 5.38 -15.03 41.19
N ALA A 36 4.11 -15.05 41.62
CA ALA A 36 2.98 -14.51 40.86
C ALA A 36 3.19 -13.04 40.43
N GLY A 37 3.92 -12.25 41.22
CA GLY A 37 4.27 -10.87 40.89
C GLY A 37 5.12 -10.71 39.63
N THR A 38 6.07 -11.62 39.38
CA THR A 38 6.93 -11.58 38.18
C THR A 38 6.14 -11.93 36.93
N VAL A 39 5.23 -12.89 37.04
CA VAL A 39 4.30 -13.28 35.96
C VAL A 39 3.33 -12.14 35.63
N LEU A 40 2.78 -11.48 36.66
CA LEU A 40 1.89 -10.34 36.49
C LEU A 40 2.61 -9.18 35.79
N TRP A 41 3.82 -8.83 36.23
CA TRP A 41 4.63 -7.79 35.59
C TRP A 41 4.96 -8.09 34.14
N GLY A 42 5.33 -9.34 33.82
CA GLY A 42 5.59 -9.74 32.44
C GLY A 42 4.34 -9.60 31.56
N SER A 43 3.19 -10.05 32.06
CA SER A 43 1.91 -9.93 31.37
C SER A 43 1.51 -8.47 31.13
N VAL A 44 1.62 -7.62 32.16
CA VAL A 44 1.32 -6.19 32.07
C VAL A 44 2.26 -5.49 31.09
N ALA A 45 3.56 -5.82 31.08
CA ALA A 45 4.51 -5.23 30.15
C ALA A 45 4.19 -5.57 28.69
N ILE A 46 3.83 -6.83 28.40
CA ILE A 46 3.42 -7.26 27.06
C ILE A 46 2.14 -6.53 26.63
N LEU A 47 1.13 -6.47 27.51
CA LEU A 47 -0.12 -5.76 27.25
C LEU A 47 0.10 -4.27 27.00
N ALA A 48 0.90 -3.61 27.82
CA ALA A 48 1.20 -2.18 27.70
C ALA A 48 1.84 -1.87 26.33
N VAL A 49 2.85 -2.64 25.92
CA VAL A 49 3.50 -2.46 24.61
C VAL A 49 2.50 -2.70 23.47
N GLY A 50 1.65 -3.72 23.60
CA GLY A 50 0.58 -4.01 22.64
C GLY A 50 -0.40 -2.86 22.48
N VAL A 51 -0.86 -2.27 23.59
CA VAL A 51 -1.80 -1.14 23.60
C VAL A 51 -1.17 0.11 22.98
N ILE A 52 0.06 0.45 23.35
CA ILE A 52 0.77 1.62 22.79
C ILE A 52 1.03 1.42 21.30
N LYS A 53 1.42 0.21 20.88
CA LYS A 53 1.57 -0.16 19.47
C LYS A 53 0.26 0.03 18.71
N ALA A 54 -0.85 -0.45 19.26
CA ALA A 54 -2.18 -0.28 18.66
C ALA A 54 -2.55 1.19 18.52
N GLY A 55 -2.30 2.01 19.55
CA GLY A 55 -2.46 3.46 19.50
C GLY A 55 -1.68 4.09 18.36
N GLY A 56 -0.39 3.75 18.20
CA GLY A 56 0.43 4.23 17.08
C GLY A 56 -0.13 3.86 15.70
N ILE A 57 -0.63 2.63 15.55
CA ILE A 57 -1.27 2.15 14.31
C ILE A 57 -2.53 2.96 14.00
N ILE A 58 -3.41 3.14 15.00
CA ILE A 58 -4.68 3.86 14.86
C ILE A 58 -4.41 5.31 14.49
N THR A 59 -3.53 5.99 15.24
CA THR A 59 -3.13 7.37 14.96
C THR A 59 -2.61 7.50 13.53
N ARG A 60 -1.68 6.62 13.12
CA ARG A 60 -1.14 6.66 11.75
C ARG A 60 -2.25 6.47 10.69
N ARG A 61 -3.11 5.47 10.85
CA ARG A 61 -4.20 5.17 9.90
C ARG A 61 -5.20 6.32 9.82
N TYR A 62 -5.60 6.88 10.95
CA TYR A 62 -6.55 7.98 11.03
C TYR A 62 -6.02 9.22 10.30
N PHE A 63 -4.79 9.65 10.62
CA PHE A 63 -4.20 10.82 9.98
C PHE A 63 -3.90 10.58 8.49
N ALA A 64 -3.46 9.38 8.10
CA ALA A 64 -3.27 9.05 6.68
C ALA A 64 -4.59 9.12 5.89
N GLY A 65 -5.67 8.56 6.45
CA GLY A 65 -7.00 8.64 5.83
C GLY A 65 -7.53 10.07 5.76
N MET A 66 -7.40 10.83 6.85
CA MET A 66 -7.79 12.25 6.89
C MET A 66 -7.05 13.09 5.85
N THR A 67 -5.73 12.91 5.72
CA THR A 67 -4.93 13.58 4.70
C THR A 67 -5.38 13.17 3.29
N GLY A 68 -5.59 11.89 3.04
CA GLY A 68 -6.10 11.40 1.76
C GLY A 68 -7.43 12.05 1.36
N SER A 69 -8.39 12.09 2.28
CA SER A 69 -9.70 12.73 2.04
C SER A 69 -9.59 14.23 1.77
N ARG A 70 -8.75 14.94 2.54
CA ARG A 70 -8.53 16.39 2.33
C ARG A 70 -7.83 16.67 1.00
N MET A 71 -6.87 15.83 0.61
CA MET A 71 -6.19 15.95 -0.67
C MET A 71 -7.17 15.71 -1.82
N ARG A 72 -8.05 14.72 -1.72
CA ARG A 72 -9.13 14.48 -2.69
C ARG A 72 -10.02 15.70 -2.85
N ALA A 73 -10.56 16.21 -1.76
CA ALA A 73 -11.40 17.42 -1.80
C ALA A 73 -10.65 18.61 -2.43
N THR A 74 -9.39 18.82 -2.05
CA THR A 74 -8.58 19.94 -2.57
C THR A 74 -8.32 19.81 -4.07
N LEU A 75 -7.94 18.63 -4.55
CA LEU A 75 -7.65 18.40 -5.96
C LEU A 75 -8.91 18.47 -6.82
N THR A 76 -10.00 17.83 -6.39
CA THR A 76 -11.30 17.93 -7.08
C THR A 76 -11.77 19.38 -7.17
N ASN A 77 -11.70 20.14 -6.07
CA ASN A 77 -12.09 21.56 -6.10
C ASN A 77 -11.21 22.38 -7.05
N ARG A 78 -9.89 22.14 -7.11
CA ARG A 78 -9.00 22.83 -8.06
C ARG A 78 -9.35 22.54 -9.52
N VAL A 79 -9.73 21.29 -9.84
CA VAL A 79 -10.16 20.90 -11.18
C VAL A 79 -11.48 21.59 -11.53
N VAL A 80 -12.46 21.55 -10.63
CA VAL A 80 -13.77 22.20 -10.81
C VAL A 80 -13.63 23.72 -10.98
N ASP A 81 -12.84 24.37 -10.12
CA ASP A 81 -12.56 25.80 -10.21
C ASP A 81 -11.88 26.16 -11.54
N ARG A 82 -11.03 25.28 -12.08
CA ARG A 82 -10.42 25.49 -13.39
C ARG A 82 -11.47 25.40 -14.48
N TYR A 83 -12.37 24.42 -14.45
CA TYR A 83 -13.46 24.28 -15.41
C TYR A 83 -14.40 25.49 -15.43
N GLN A 84 -14.71 26.06 -14.26
CA GLN A 84 -15.56 27.26 -14.17
C GLN A 84 -14.95 28.50 -14.85
N ARG A 85 -13.62 28.56 -14.97
CA ARG A 85 -12.89 29.68 -15.60
C ARG A 85 -12.63 29.47 -17.10
N LEU A 86 -12.94 28.30 -17.65
CA LEU A 86 -12.73 28.03 -19.09
C LEU A 86 -13.87 28.59 -19.93
N SER A 87 -13.56 28.90 -21.20
CA SER A 87 -14.52 29.49 -22.12
C SER A 87 -15.65 28.53 -22.49
N LEU A 88 -16.80 29.07 -22.89
CA LEU A 88 -17.91 28.29 -23.45
C LEU A 88 -17.49 27.44 -24.67
N ALA A 89 -16.54 27.91 -25.48
CA ALA A 89 -16.02 27.15 -26.61
C ALA A 89 -15.29 25.87 -26.14
N TYR A 90 -14.55 25.93 -25.04
CA TYR A 90 -13.95 24.74 -24.43
C TYR A 90 -15.02 23.72 -24.04
N HIS A 91 -16.05 24.16 -23.31
CA HIS A 91 -17.15 23.30 -22.85
C HIS A 91 -17.99 22.72 -23.99
N ARG A 92 -18.14 23.42 -25.12
CA ARG A 92 -18.85 22.89 -26.30
C ARG A 92 -18.06 21.83 -27.07
N SER A 93 -16.74 21.80 -26.89
CA SER A 93 -15.84 20.88 -27.60
C SER A 93 -15.48 19.64 -26.79
N ARG A 94 -15.94 19.52 -25.54
CA ARG A 94 -15.70 18.36 -24.66
C ARG A 94 -17.01 17.84 -24.08
N PRO A 95 -17.28 16.52 -24.13
CA PRO A 95 -18.43 15.92 -23.44
C PRO A 95 -18.37 16.16 -21.92
N THR A 96 -19.53 16.42 -21.30
CA THR A 96 -19.63 16.58 -19.84
C THR A 96 -19.10 15.36 -19.08
N GLY A 97 -19.34 14.15 -19.61
CA GLY A 97 -18.87 12.91 -19.00
C GLY A 97 -17.34 12.81 -18.93
N GLU A 98 -16.63 13.32 -19.94
CA GLU A 98 -15.15 13.36 -19.95
C GLU A 98 -14.63 14.31 -18.86
N LEU A 99 -15.23 15.49 -18.72
CA LEU A 99 -14.86 16.45 -17.68
C LEU A 99 -15.11 15.90 -16.27
N MET A 100 -16.22 15.18 -16.07
CA MET A 100 -16.53 14.50 -14.80
C MET A 100 -15.54 13.38 -14.51
N ALA A 101 -15.20 12.56 -15.50
CA ALA A 101 -14.21 11.49 -15.36
C ALA A 101 -12.85 12.04 -14.92
N HIS A 102 -12.37 13.13 -15.53
CA HIS A 102 -11.12 13.79 -15.11
C HIS A 102 -11.18 14.36 -13.68
N ALA A 103 -12.33 14.87 -13.26
CA ALA A 103 -12.49 15.41 -11.90
C ALA A 103 -12.49 14.33 -10.80
N GLU A 104 -12.72 13.06 -11.17
CA GLU A 104 -12.90 11.96 -10.23
C GLU A 104 -11.83 10.86 -10.38
N ALA A 105 -11.68 10.29 -11.58
CA ALA A 105 -10.76 9.21 -11.89
C ALA A 105 -9.30 9.68 -11.82
N ASP A 106 -8.95 10.77 -12.51
CA ASP A 106 -7.56 11.27 -12.54
C ASP A 106 -7.14 11.79 -11.16
N VAL A 107 -8.06 12.44 -10.44
CA VAL A 107 -7.81 12.88 -9.06
C VAL A 107 -7.57 11.68 -8.14
N THR A 108 -8.34 10.61 -8.31
CA THR A 108 -8.14 9.37 -7.54
C THR A 108 -6.79 8.73 -7.87
N ALA A 109 -6.46 8.57 -9.16
CA ALA A 109 -5.17 8.03 -9.60
C ALA A 109 -3.99 8.85 -9.05
N ALA A 110 -4.10 10.18 -9.04
CA ALA A 110 -3.07 11.06 -8.48
C ALA A 110 -2.83 10.84 -6.97
N ILE A 111 -3.88 10.49 -6.22
CA ILE A 111 -3.80 10.27 -4.76
C ILE A 111 -3.31 8.85 -4.43
N GLU A 112 -3.58 7.88 -5.29
CA GLU A 112 -3.11 6.50 -5.13
C GLU A 112 -1.57 6.41 -5.03
N VAL A 113 -0.84 7.28 -5.73
CA VAL A 113 0.63 7.36 -5.64
C VAL A 113 1.11 7.78 -4.24
N ILE A 114 0.29 8.54 -3.50
CA ILE A 114 0.63 9.13 -2.20
C ILE A 114 0.23 8.20 -1.05
N HIS A 115 -0.80 7.37 -1.24
CA HIS A 115 -1.33 6.43 -0.25
C HIS A 115 -0.26 5.53 0.42
N PRO A 116 0.76 5.01 -0.28
CA PRO A 116 1.80 4.19 0.33
C PRO A 116 2.74 4.96 1.25
N LEU A 117 2.92 6.28 1.09
CA LEU A 117 3.97 7.04 1.78
C LEU A 117 3.92 6.94 3.32
N PRO A 118 2.76 7.08 4.00
CA PRO A 118 2.69 6.94 5.45
C PRO A 118 3.08 5.54 5.94
N TRP A 119 2.82 4.51 5.14
CA TRP A 119 3.21 3.13 5.43
C TRP A 119 4.72 2.94 5.21
N SER A 120 5.23 3.36 4.06
CA SER A 120 6.66 3.27 3.72
C SER A 120 7.53 3.95 4.76
N LEU A 121 7.14 5.13 5.24
CA LEU A 121 7.86 5.83 6.31
C LEU A 121 7.90 5.00 7.61
N ALA A 122 6.80 4.33 7.97
CA ALA A 122 6.75 3.48 9.15
C ALA A 122 7.66 2.25 9.01
N VAL A 123 7.73 1.67 7.82
CA VAL A 123 8.63 0.54 7.52
C VAL A 123 10.10 0.98 7.57
N ILE A 124 10.44 2.14 7.01
CA ILE A 124 11.79 2.69 7.07
C ILE A 124 12.23 2.87 8.53
N LEU A 125 11.39 3.49 9.36
CA LEU A 125 11.67 3.65 10.79
C LEU A 125 11.76 2.32 11.53
N LEU A 126 10.93 1.34 11.16
CA LEU A 126 10.99 -0.01 11.73
C LEU A 126 12.33 -0.68 11.41
N VAL A 127 12.75 -0.66 10.14
CA VAL A 127 14.04 -1.22 9.72
C VAL A 127 15.19 -0.52 10.44
N LEU A 128 15.16 0.81 10.55
CA LEU A 128 16.15 1.59 11.28
C LEU A 128 16.25 1.16 12.75
N PHE A 129 15.13 1.15 13.47
CA PHE A 129 15.11 0.79 14.89
C PHE A 129 15.45 -0.68 15.13
N ALA A 130 14.99 -1.58 14.26
CA ALA A 130 15.32 -3.00 14.33
C ALA A 130 16.82 -3.23 14.09
N THR A 131 17.41 -2.52 13.13
CA THR A 131 18.85 -2.59 12.84
C THR A 131 19.66 -2.08 14.03
N ILE A 132 19.29 -0.93 14.60
CA ILE A 132 19.93 -0.41 15.82
C ILE A 132 19.84 -1.43 16.96
N ALA A 133 18.65 -1.99 17.21
CA ALA A 133 18.46 -2.98 18.27
C ALA A 133 19.29 -4.25 18.04
N LEU A 134 19.38 -4.73 16.80
CA LEU A 134 20.19 -5.90 16.44
C LEU A 134 21.69 -5.61 16.63
N VAL A 135 22.20 -4.49 16.14
CA VAL A 135 23.61 -4.11 16.30
C VAL A 135 24.01 -4.01 17.77
N LEU A 136 23.11 -3.47 18.62
CA LEU A 136 23.34 -3.38 20.07
C LEU A 136 23.26 -4.75 20.77
N THR A 137 22.60 -5.74 20.18
CA THR A 137 22.47 -7.09 20.74
C THR A 137 23.63 -7.98 20.30
N ASP A 138 23.86 -8.06 18.99
CA ASP A 138 24.94 -8.83 18.37
C ASP A 138 25.22 -8.28 16.95
N PRO A 139 26.40 -7.67 16.72
CA PRO A 139 26.76 -7.10 15.42
C PRO A 139 26.84 -8.12 14.28
N PHE A 140 27.17 -9.38 14.56
CA PHE A 140 27.27 -10.43 13.54
C PHE A 140 25.87 -10.86 13.07
N LEU A 141 24.94 -11.03 14.01
CA LEU A 141 23.52 -11.25 13.67
C LEU A 141 22.93 -10.07 12.89
N ALA A 142 23.30 -8.84 13.25
CA ALA A 142 22.89 -7.64 12.53
C ALA A 142 23.38 -7.65 11.07
N LEU A 143 24.64 -8.02 10.83
CA LEU A 143 25.20 -8.11 9.49
C LEU A 143 24.45 -9.13 8.62
N ILE A 144 24.15 -10.30 9.17
CA ILE A 144 23.35 -11.32 8.48
C ILE A 144 21.97 -10.76 8.15
N GLY A 145 21.28 -10.17 9.13
CA GLY A 145 19.94 -9.61 8.96
C GLY A 145 19.87 -8.49 7.91
N VAL A 146 20.84 -7.56 7.94
CA VAL A 146 20.92 -6.46 6.96
C VAL A 146 21.22 -6.98 5.55
N THR A 147 22.01 -8.05 5.42
CA THR A 147 22.32 -8.68 4.11
C THR A 147 21.10 -9.34 3.46
N VAL A 148 20.10 -9.76 4.25
CA VAL A 148 18.84 -10.30 3.70
C VAL A 148 18.04 -9.22 2.94
N LEU A 149 18.11 -7.96 3.37
CA LEU A 149 17.37 -6.86 2.75
C LEU A 149 17.70 -6.63 1.26
N PRO A 150 18.97 -6.48 0.83
CA PRO A 150 19.30 -6.37 -0.59
C PRO A 150 18.96 -7.65 -1.35
N GLY A 151 19.11 -8.83 -0.74
CA GLY A 151 18.70 -10.09 -1.37
C GLY A 151 17.22 -10.10 -1.74
N LEU A 152 16.34 -9.73 -0.79
CA LEU A 152 14.91 -9.59 -1.05
C LEU A 152 14.60 -8.50 -2.07
N ALA A 153 15.34 -7.39 -2.07
CA ALA A 153 15.17 -6.32 -3.06
C ALA A 153 15.48 -6.79 -4.48
N VAL A 154 16.54 -7.59 -4.66
CA VAL A 154 16.89 -8.20 -5.96
C VAL A 154 15.80 -9.17 -6.41
N VAL A 155 15.36 -10.07 -5.53
CA VAL A 155 14.28 -11.03 -5.83
C VAL A 155 12.99 -10.31 -6.22
N ASN A 156 12.61 -9.29 -5.45
CA ASN A 156 11.42 -8.49 -5.74
C ASN A 156 11.54 -7.79 -7.09
N ARG A 157 12.68 -7.14 -7.39
CA ARG A 157 12.90 -6.48 -8.69
C ARG A 157 12.84 -7.45 -9.86
N TYR A 158 13.38 -8.66 -9.70
CA TYR A 158 13.29 -9.71 -10.71
C TYR A 158 11.83 -10.14 -10.93
N TYR A 159 11.10 -10.40 -9.85
CA TYR A 159 9.70 -10.79 -9.88
C TYR A 159 8.82 -9.73 -10.55
N THR A 160 8.93 -8.46 -10.12
CA THR A 160 8.18 -7.33 -10.68
C THR A 160 8.38 -7.23 -12.19
N ARG A 161 9.62 -7.25 -12.67
CA ARG A 161 9.92 -7.20 -14.12
C ARG A 161 9.32 -8.38 -14.88
N LYS A 162 9.37 -9.57 -14.29
CA LYS A 162 8.88 -10.80 -14.92
C LYS A 162 7.34 -10.88 -14.98
N VAL A 163 6.64 -10.13 -14.13
CA VAL A 163 5.17 -10.10 -14.08
C VAL A 163 4.59 -8.90 -14.83
N GLU A 164 5.16 -7.71 -14.65
CA GLU A 164 4.61 -6.47 -15.25
C GLU A 164 4.65 -6.50 -16.77
N GLU A 165 5.78 -6.88 -17.39
CA GLU A 165 5.91 -6.85 -18.85
C GLU A 165 4.93 -7.81 -19.56
N PRO A 166 4.77 -9.09 -19.14
CA PRO A 166 3.71 -9.95 -19.68
C PRO A 166 2.30 -9.47 -19.38
N ALA A 167 2.04 -8.91 -18.19
CA ALA A 167 0.72 -8.39 -17.83
C ALA A 167 0.33 -7.21 -18.73
N THR A 168 1.25 -6.27 -19.00
CA THR A 168 1.02 -5.18 -19.93
C THR A 168 0.71 -5.69 -21.34
N ARG A 169 1.49 -6.65 -21.85
CA ARG A 169 1.21 -7.27 -23.16
C ARG A 169 -0.14 -7.99 -23.22
N ALA A 170 -0.54 -8.66 -22.14
CA ALA A 170 -1.86 -9.30 -22.06
C ALA A 170 -2.97 -8.25 -22.11
N GLN A 171 -2.80 -7.14 -21.38
CA GLN A 171 -3.76 -6.04 -21.37
C GLN A 171 -3.89 -5.36 -22.74
N GLU A 172 -2.78 -5.17 -23.46
CA GLU A 172 -2.77 -4.67 -24.85
C GLU A 172 -3.55 -5.59 -25.79
N ARG A 173 -3.37 -6.91 -25.67
CA ARG A 173 -4.13 -7.89 -26.48
C ARG A 173 -5.61 -7.89 -26.17
N ILE A 174 -5.99 -7.80 -24.88
CA ILE A 174 -7.38 -7.65 -24.46
C ILE A 174 -7.97 -6.38 -25.10
N GLY A 175 -7.23 -5.25 -25.04
CA GLY A 175 -7.65 -4.00 -25.67
C GLY A 175 -7.91 -4.13 -27.18
N ASN A 176 -7.02 -4.81 -27.91
CA ASN A 176 -7.19 -5.06 -29.34
C ASN A 176 -8.45 -5.88 -29.65
N VAL A 177 -8.67 -6.98 -28.92
CA VAL A 177 -9.86 -7.84 -29.10
C VAL A 177 -11.14 -7.07 -28.75
N SER A 178 -11.14 -6.30 -27.66
CA SER A 178 -12.27 -5.45 -27.28
C SER A 178 -12.57 -4.38 -28.32
N SER A 179 -11.54 -3.79 -28.94
CA SER A 179 -11.72 -2.81 -30.01
C SER A 179 -12.38 -3.42 -31.25
N VAL A 180 -11.93 -4.61 -31.68
CA VAL A 180 -12.56 -5.32 -32.81
C VAL A 180 -14.02 -5.65 -32.48
N ALA A 181 -14.27 -6.20 -31.29
CA ALA A 181 -15.63 -6.52 -30.86
C ALA A 181 -16.55 -5.27 -30.84
N HIS A 182 -16.03 -4.12 -30.39
CA HIS A 182 -16.77 -2.87 -30.38
C HIS A 182 -17.10 -2.38 -31.80
N GLU A 183 -16.12 -2.41 -32.71
CA GLU A 183 -16.32 -2.08 -34.14
C GLU A 183 -17.38 -2.98 -34.79
N SER A 184 -17.35 -4.29 -34.52
CA SER A 184 -18.33 -5.24 -35.06
C SER A 184 -19.75 -5.02 -34.50
N ILE A 185 -19.88 -4.59 -33.25
CA ILE A 185 -21.18 -4.29 -32.61
C ILE A 185 -21.74 -2.97 -33.16
N ASP A 186 -20.93 -1.92 -33.23
CA ASP A 186 -21.35 -0.64 -33.80
C ASP A 186 -21.70 -0.77 -35.29
N GLY A 187 -20.92 -1.57 -36.03
CA GLY A 187 -21.14 -1.91 -37.43
C GLY A 187 -22.14 -3.04 -37.66
N ALA A 188 -22.87 -3.51 -36.65
CA ALA A 188 -23.64 -4.76 -36.72
C ALA A 188 -24.63 -4.78 -37.90
N LEU A 189 -25.30 -3.66 -38.20
CA LEU A 189 -26.21 -3.57 -39.34
C LEU A 189 -25.48 -3.86 -40.67
N MET A 190 -24.28 -3.29 -40.86
CA MET A 190 -23.48 -3.48 -42.06
C MET A 190 -22.94 -4.91 -42.17
N VAL A 191 -22.49 -5.49 -41.05
CA VAL A 191 -22.04 -6.89 -41.00
C VAL A 191 -23.19 -7.84 -41.36
N LYS A 192 -24.40 -7.57 -40.87
CA LYS A 192 -25.62 -8.34 -41.15
C LYS A 192 -26.12 -8.20 -42.59
N THR A 193 -26.13 -6.99 -43.15
CA THR A 193 -26.60 -6.77 -44.52
C THR A 193 -25.66 -7.34 -45.58
N LEU A 194 -24.35 -7.39 -45.28
CA LEU A 194 -23.35 -8.01 -46.16
C LEU A 194 -23.13 -9.52 -45.91
N GLY A 195 -23.81 -10.11 -44.92
CA GLY A 195 -23.69 -11.53 -44.57
C GLY A 195 -22.28 -11.96 -44.16
N ARG A 196 -21.52 -11.07 -43.50
CA ARG A 196 -20.09 -11.29 -43.17
C ARG A 196 -19.84 -11.74 -41.74
N GLU A 197 -20.84 -12.23 -41.01
CA GLU A 197 -20.69 -12.57 -39.59
C GLU A 197 -19.60 -13.60 -39.33
N ARG A 198 -19.48 -14.63 -40.19
CA ARG A 198 -18.44 -15.66 -40.04
C ARG A 198 -17.03 -15.13 -40.28
N ALA A 199 -16.89 -14.15 -41.18
CA ALA A 199 -15.61 -13.51 -41.45
C ALA A 199 -15.21 -12.61 -40.28
N GLU A 200 -16.17 -11.91 -39.68
CA GLU A 200 -15.93 -11.02 -38.55
C GLU A 200 -15.61 -11.78 -37.25
N VAL A 201 -16.22 -12.96 -37.04
CA VAL A 201 -15.88 -13.85 -35.91
C VAL A 201 -14.48 -14.47 -36.06
N ALA A 202 -13.97 -14.61 -37.29
CA ALA A 202 -12.66 -15.21 -37.56
C ALA A 202 -11.50 -14.20 -37.52
N ARG A 203 -11.78 -12.89 -37.45
CA ARG A 203 -10.82 -11.79 -37.37
C ARG A 203 -10.25 -11.63 -35.97
#